data_AF-A0A939Z3K4-F1
#
_entry.id   AF-A0A939Z3K4-F1
#
_cell.length_a   1.000
_cell.length_b   1.000
_cell.length_c   1.000
_cell.angle_alpha   90.00
_cell.angle_beta   90.00
_cell.angle_gamma   90.00
#
_symmetry.space_group_name_H-M   'P 1'
#
loop_
_entity.id
_entity.type
_entity.pdbx_description
1 polymer ?
#
loop_
_entity_poly.entity_id
_entity_poly.type
_entity_poly.pdbx_seq_one_letter_code
_entity_poly.pdbx_strand_id
1 'polypeptide(L)'
;MKKSFKAALSFVLCLAMIGSFLSVGFAQETKITACGDDCEFYPTIIVPGNGQSSVCVTDDDGNFILDGDGNKIQAFPAYFQIGKIIGRVLFPALASLLLQRDIGLSDALADVIDDSFGINACDLNGQVVTNVVTEKFPYPYSECSDYEKTVINNNIPFNKYPTALPDDHIYYFEYNSMGNHIDIANELYDYIQMVRGQTGHDKVNLVPVSQGASVTSAMLEYRPEVADQLHKVIFVVPALKGSTLFGDVFTGRVSFLNTDYLYNGFLSDMRLMDESTARLIEILLRILPDEVISASLDKGVKHLMENTMIRSTSMWALVPPEDYPAAAEKYLSSPEMANIRAQTDRYYQAQLHLEDNIQKLLDSGVQVFDIAEYNYPLINIGERWNQMNADFILHLDSTSMGAYSANCGETLPDGYEQKNTHCADETHNHISPDRVVDASAGLLPDTTFYFEGQRHDLTQHNSIILKLAMRLIADDEITDVYSSPEFPQFLSGRNVQELLTLLDTAKALQAEGKSNASIDAAAADAQAVLNNNLATGDEVTACEKTLRECLVNAGATENEKAEKDAATLKNISAYLYENYGTNGFSEMPLLFIKSLIAKLLSVFTG
;
A
#
# COMPACT_ATOMS: atom_id res chain seq x y z
N MET A 1 49.49 -16.60 -34.50
CA MET A 1 48.05 -16.42 -34.85
C MET A 1 47.80 -14.97 -35.20
N LYS A 2 47.32 -14.71 -36.43
CA LYS A 2 47.31 -13.38 -37.06
C LYS A 2 46.18 -12.49 -36.49
N LYS A 3 46.44 -11.19 -36.40
CA LYS A 3 45.54 -10.14 -35.88
C LYS A 3 44.12 -10.18 -36.49
N SER A 4 44.00 -10.66 -37.72
CA SER A 4 42.73 -10.87 -38.43
C SER A 4 41.87 -12.01 -37.87
N PHE A 5 42.46 -13.06 -37.30
CA PHE A 5 41.72 -14.17 -36.70
C PHE A 5 41.07 -13.76 -35.37
N LYS A 6 41.74 -12.91 -34.58
CA LYS A 6 41.17 -12.33 -33.35
C LYS A 6 40.03 -11.35 -33.67
N ALA A 7 40.16 -10.53 -34.71
CA ALA A 7 39.09 -9.63 -35.14
C ALA A 7 37.85 -10.39 -35.65
N ALA A 8 38.05 -11.46 -36.44
CA ALA A 8 36.95 -12.29 -36.91
C ALA A 8 36.28 -13.07 -35.75
N LEU A 9 37.06 -13.58 -34.80
CA LEU A 9 36.53 -14.29 -33.63
C LEU A 9 35.78 -13.34 -32.67
N SER A 10 36.27 -12.12 -32.45
CA SER A 10 35.56 -11.10 -31.67
C SER A 10 34.29 -10.60 -32.36
N PHE A 11 34.26 -10.52 -33.70
CA PHE A 11 33.06 -10.17 -34.45
C PHE A 11 32.01 -11.29 -34.42
N VAL A 12 32.44 -12.56 -34.51
CA VAL A 12 31.55 -13.73 -34.36
C VAL A 12 31.06 -13.86 -32.91
N LEU A 13 31.88 -13.56 -31.91
CA LEU A 13 31.46 -13.51 -30.50
C LEU A 13 30.52 -12.34 -30.20
N CYS A 14 30.71 -11.17 -30.83
CA CYS A 14 29.74 -10.07 -30.74
C CYS A 14 28.42 -10.44 -31.43
N LEU A 15 28.44 -11.10 -32.60
CA LEU A 15 27.22 -11.60 -33.25
C LEU A 15 26.54 -12.72 -32.47
N ALA A 16 27.30 -13.57 -31.78
CA ALA A 16 26.77 -14.59 -30.89
C ALA A 16 26.13 -13.97 -29.64
N MET A 17 26.76 -12.95 -29.03
CA MET A 17 26.18 -12.23 -27.89
C MET A 17 24.98 -11.38 -28.29
N ILE A 18 25.01 -10.70 -29.45
CA ILE A 18 23.85 -9.99 -30.00
C ILE A 18 22.74 -11.00 -30.38
N GLY A 19 23.08 -12.22 -30.80
CA GLY A 19 22.13 -13.32 -30.99
C GLY A 19 21.52 -13.85 -29.69
N SER A 20 22.26 -13.84 -28.58
CA SER A 20 21.75 -14.20 -27.24
C SER A 20 20.83 -13.14 -26.63
N PHE A 21 20.91 -11.89 -27.08
CA PHE A 21 20.01 -10.80 -26.69
C PHE A 21 18.88 -10.54 -27.70
N LEU A 22 18.84 -11.28 -28.82
CA LEU A 22 17.81 -11.17 -29.87
C LEU A 22 17.05 -12.48 -30.13
N SER A 23 17.17 -13.49 -29.27
CA SER A 23 16.29 -14.66 -29.31
C SER A 23 15.01 -14.44 -28.50
N VAL A 24 14.25 -13.40 -28.82
CA VAL A 24 12.78 -13.45 -28.78
C VAL A 24 12.32 -13.55 -30.24
N GLY A 25 12.79 -14.61 -30.89
CA GLY A 25 12.56 -14.87 -32.30
C GLY A 25 11.75 -16.15 -32.42
N PHE A 26 10.43 -16.01 -32.36
CA PHE A 26 9.41 -16.94 -32.87
C PHE A 26 9.74 -18.43 -32.66
N ALA A 27 9.74 -18.87 -31.40
CA ALA A 27 9.27 -20.23 -31.15
C ALA A 27 7.79 -20.24 -31.55
N GLN A 28 7.38 -21.21 -32.35
CA GLN A 28 5.97 -21.43 -32.69
C GLN A 28 5.20 -21.48 -31.37
N GLU A 29 4.46 -20.42 -31.04
CA GLU A 29 3.76 -20.25 -29.77
C GLU A 29 2.74 -21.38 -29.64
N THR A 30 3.10 -22.42 -28.91
CA THR A 30 2.09 -23.21 -28.22
C THR A 30 1.42 -22.23 -27.28
N LYS A 31 0.20 -21.79 -27.64
CA LYS A 31 -0.66 -21.03 -26.73
C LYS A 31 -0.70 -21.78 -25.39
N ILE A 32 -0.37 -21.09 -24.30
CA ILE A 32 -0.32 -21.70 -22.96
C ILE A 32 -1.72 -22.11 -22.54
N THR A 33 -2.71 -21.27 -22.83
CA THR A 33 -4.13 -21.58 -22.64
C THR A 33 -4.68 -22.36 -23.83
N ALA A 34 -5.36 -23.48 -23.58
CA ALA A 34 -5.92 -24.33 -24.64
C ALA A 34 -7.11 -23.70 -25.39
N CYS A 35 -7.80 -22.73 -24.79
CA CYS A 35 -8.98 -22.07 -25.35
C CYS A 35 -8.66 -21.12 -26.51
N GLY A 36 -7.54 -20.39 -26.45
CA GLY A 36 -7.08 -19.54 -27.54
C GLY A 36 -8.07 -18.45 -27.99
N ASP A 37 -8.87 -17.91 -27.06
CA ASP A 37 -10.01 -16.97 -27.19
C ASP A 37 -11.42 -17.60 -27.34
N ASP A 38 -11.54 -18.93 -27.35
CA ASP A 38 -12.83 -19.65 -27.42
C ASP A 38 -13.33 -20.06 -26.01
N CYS A 39 -13.31 -19.13 -25.04
CA CYS A 39 -13.89 -19.33 -23.71
C CYS A 39 -14.56 -18.05 -23.18
N GLU A 40 -15.22 -18.15 -22.02
CA GLU A 40 -15.91 -17.03 -21.37
C GLU A 40 -14.98 -16.15 -20.51
N PHE A 41 -13.71 -16.53 -20.35
CA PHE A 41 -12.76 -15.86 -19.47
C PHE A 41 -11.80 -14.99 -20.24
N TYR A 42 -11.38 -13.88 -19.63
CA TYR A 42 -10.31 -13.03 -20.14
C TYR A 42 -9.06 -13.21 -19.28
N PRO A 43 -7.85 -13.30 -19.88
CA PRO A 43 -6.62 -13.24 -19.11
C PRO A 43 -6.61 -11.98 -18.26
N THR A 44 -6.29 -12.12 -16.98
CA THR A 44 -6.33 -11.06 -15.99
C THR A 44 -4.92 -10.77 -15.49
N ILE A 45 -4.50 -9.52 -15.60
CA ILE A 45 -3.20 -9.06 -15.12
C ILE A 45 -3.40 -8.23 -13.86
N ILE A 46 -2.84 -8.71 -12.75
CA ILE A 46 -2.79 -7.98 -11.49
C ILE A 46 -1.57 -7.05 -11.54
N VAL A 47 -1.81 -5.76 -11.31
CA VAL A 47 -0.77 -4.72 -11.27
C VAL A 47 -0.64 -4.26 -9.81
N PRO A 48 0.40 -4.69 -9.08
CA PRO A 48 0.46 -4.54 -7.64
C PRO A 48 0.71 -3.10 -7.18
N GLY A 49 0.45 -2.86 -5.89
CA GLY A 49 0.69 -1.60 -5.22
C GLY A 49 2.15 -1.38 -4.81
N ASN A 50 2.36 -0.28 -4.08
CA ASN A 50 3.67 0.12 -3.61
C ASN A 50 4.27 -0.93 -2.66
N GLY A 51 5.40 -1.54 -3.04
CA GLY A 51 6.07 -2.56 -2.21
C GLY A 51 5.38 -3.93 -2.19
N GLN A 52 4.46 -4.19 -3.12
CA GLN A 52 3.87 -5.51 -3.33
C GLN A 52 4.57 -6.29 -4.46
N SER A 53 5.80 -5.89 -4.79
CA SER A 53 6.63 -6.47 -5.83
C SER A 53 7.91 -7.07 -5.27
N SER A 54 8.37 -8.20 -5.82
CA SER A 54 9.65 -8.80 -5.41
C SER A 54 10.83 -8.08 -6.05
N VAL A 55 11.34 -7.07 -5.36
CA VAL A 55 12.45 -6.23 -5.80
C VAL A 55 13.67 -6.53 -4.92
N CYS A 56 14.70 -7.14 -5.48
CA CYS A 56 15.86 -7.63 -4.73
C CYS A 56 17.18 -7.02 -5.19
N VAL A 57 18.17 -7.03 -4.30
CA VAL A 57 19.52 -6.55 -4.60
C VAL A 57 20.39 -7.70 -5.11
N THR A 58 21.19 -7.44 -6.15
CA THR A 58 22.18 -8.39 -6.68
C THR A 58 23.60 -7.84 -6.58
N ASP A 59 24.59 -8.74 -6.60
CA ASP A 59 25.99 -8.38 -6.81
C ASP A 59 26.28 -8.05 -8.29
N ASP A 60 27.52 -7.69 -8.59
CA ASP A 60 27.97 -7.35 -9.95
C ASP A 60 27.93 -8.54 -10.93
N ASP A 61 27.89 -9.76 -10.40
CA ASP A 61 27.77 -11.00 -11.18
C ASP A 61 26.30 -11.42 -11.39
N GLY A 62 25.35 -10.65 -10.83
CA GLY A 62 23.91 -10.90 -10.93
C GLY A 62 23.34 -11.90 -9.92
N ASN A 63 24.12 -12.31 -8.91
CA ASN A 63 23.61 -13.18 -7.84
C ASN A 63 22.87 -12.36 -6.78
N PHE A 64 21.76 -12.89 -6.26
CA PHE A 64 21.04 -12.24 -5.17
C PHE A 64 21.91 -12.11 -3.91
N ILE A 65 21.92 -10.91 -3.32
CA ILE A 65 22.54 -10.68 -2.02
C ILE A 65 21.59 -11.22 -0.95
N LEU A 66 22.14 -12.06 -0.08
CA LEU A 66 21.41 -12.68 1.02
C LEU A 66 21.79 -12.03 2.35
N ASP A 67 20.85 -12.01 3.29
CA ASP A 67 21.10 -11.61 4.66
C ASP A 67 21.71 -12.74 5.51
N GLY A 68 21.89 -12.47 6.81
CA GLY A 68 22.48 -13.43 7.75
C GLY A 68 21.68 -14.73 7.94
N ASP A 69 20.39 -14.70 7.60
CA ASP A 69 19.48 -15.85 7.68
C ASP A 69 19.29 -16.55 6.33
N GLY A 70 19.95 -16.05 5.27
CA GLY A 70 19.89 -16.60 3.92
C GLY A 70 18.71 -16.10 3.09
N ASN A 71 17.98 -15.07 3.56
CA ASN A 71 16.88 -14.47 2.81
C ASN A 71 17.42 -13.41 1.84
N LYS A 72 16.77 -13.25 0.67
CA LYS A 72 17.13 -12.19 -0.29
C LYS A 72 16.92 -10.82 0.35
N ILE A 73 17.88 -9.91 0.17
CA ILE A 73 17.72 -8.52 0.58
C ILE A 73 16.75 -7.84 -0.40
N GLN A 74 15.60 -7.42 0.12
CA GLN A 74 14.62 -6.65 -0.63
C GLN A 74 15.02 -5.16 -0.68
N ALA A 75 14.80 -4.53 -1.83
CA ALA A 75 14.98 -3.10 -1.99
C ALA A 75 13.76 -2.33 -1.50
N PHE A 76 12.55 -2.84 -1.74
CA PHE A 76 11.30 -2.26 -1.28
C PHE A 76 10.23 -3.35 -1.09
N PRO A 77 9.49 -3.42 0.03
CA PRO A 77 9.56 -2.57 1.22
C PRO A 77 10.95 -2.53 1.85
N ALA A 78 11.30 -1.41 2.50
CA ALA A 78 12.67 -1.16 2.93
C ALA A 78 13.18 -2.25 3.90
N TYR A 79 14.40 -2.73 3.65
CA TYR A 79 15.03 -3.77 4.47
C TYR A 79 15.72 -3.16 5.70
N PHE A 80 15.13 -3.36 6.88
CA PHE A 80 15.66 -2.83 8.14
C PHE A 80 16.50 -3.87 8.91
N GLN A 81 17.81 -3.65 8.98
CA GLN A 81 18.70 -4.48 9.80
C GLN A 81 18.67 -4.04 11.27
N ILE A 82 17.63 -4.47 11.99
CA ILE A 82 17.33 -4.02 13.38
C ILE A 82 18.56 -4.08 14.29
N GLY A 83 19.37 -5.14 14.25
CA GLY A 83 20.59 -5.25 15.07
C GLY A 83 21.62 -4.16 14.78
N LYS A 84 21.81 -3.79 13.50
CA LYS A 84 22.71 -2.69 13.10
C LYS A 84 22.12 -1.33 13.47
N ILE A 85 20.82 -1.16 13.28
CA ILE A 85 20.08 0.06 13.65
C ILE A 85 20.24 0.32 15.15
N ILE A 86 19.97 -0.68 16.00
CA ILE A 86 20.16 -0.58 17.45
C ILE A 86 21.62 -0.23 17.77
N GLY A 87 22.59 -0.91 17.16
CA GLY A 87 24.01 -0.64 17.39
C GLY A 87 24.43 0.81 17.06
N ARG A 88 23.86 1.39 15.99
CA ARG A 88 24.14 2.77 15.56
C ARG A 88 23.42 3.80 16.44
N VAL A 89 22.16 3.55 16.79
CA VAL A 89 21.28 4.52 17.44
C VAL A 89 21.41 4.50 18.97
N LEU A 90 21.80 3.37 19.59
CA LEU A 90 21.76 3.21 21.05
C LEU A 90 22.60 4.25 21.81
N PHE A 91 23.86 4.45 21.45
CA PHE A 91 24.70 5.43 22.15
C PHE A 91 24.22 6.87 21.92
N PRO A 92 24.00 7.34 20.69
CA PRO A 92 23.43 8.67 20.44
C PRO A 92 22.09 8.89 21.15
N ALA A 93 21.21 7.88 21.18
CA ALA A 93 19.93 7.96 21.88
C ALA A 93 20.13 8.10 23.40
N LEU A 94 20.95 7.24 24.02
CA LEU A 94 21.23 7.33 25.46
C LEU A 94 21.95 8.63 25.84
N ALA A 95 22.90 9.08 25.03
CA ALA A 95 23.61 10.33 25.26
C ALA A 95 22.69 11.54 25.11
N SER A 96 21.83 11.55 24.10
CA SER A 96 20.86 12.62 23.87
C SER A 96 19.79 12.65 24.98
N LEU A 97 19.38 11.48 25.44
CA LEU A 97 18.50 11.32 26.60
C LEU A 97 19.16 11.82 27.89
N LEU A 98 20.40 11.43 28.17
CA LEU A 98 21.12 11.83 29.40
C LEU A 98 21.46 13.32 29.44
N LEU A 99 21.83 13.90 28.29
CA LEU A 99 22.26 15.30 28.18
C LEU A 99 21.11 16.23 27.78
N GLN A 100 19.93 15.69 27.50
CA GLN A 100 18.71 16.44 27.15
C GLN A 100 18.96 17.45 26.01
N ARG A 101 19.68 17.00 24.98
CA ARG A 101 19.98 17.72 23.74
C ARG A 101 20.46 16.73 22.69
N ASP A 102 20.46 17.09 21.42
CA ASP A 102 20.92 16.19 20.37
C ASP A 102 22.45 15.97 20.47
N ILE A 103 22.84 14.71 20.63
CA ILE A 103 24.23 14.22 20.67
C ILE A 103 24.41 13.21 19.52
N GLY A 104 24.10 13.65 18.30
CA GLY A 104 24.24 12.85 17.07
C GLY A 104 23.13 11.83 16.87
N LEU A 105 21.99 11.96 17.57
CA LEU A 105 20.84 11.10 17.35
C LEU A 105 20.20 11.39 16.00
N SER A 106 20.07 12.67 15.63
CA SER A 106 19.53 13.06 14.31
C SER A 106 20.42 12.54 13.17
N ASP A 107 21.74 12.63 13.32
CA ASP A 107 22.72 12.06 12.37
C ASP A 107 22.56 10.53 12.26
N ALA A 108 22.51 9.84 13.39
CA ALA A 108 22.39 8.38 13.42
C ALA A 108 21.08 7.89 12.78
N LEU A 109 19.97 8.59 12.99
CA LEU A 109 18.68 8.27 12.38
C LEU A 109 18.67 8.59 10.88
N ALA A 110 19.31 9.68 10.45
CA ALA A 110 19.47 9.99 9.03
C ALA A 110 20.29 8.91 8.29
N ASP A 111 21.38 8.43 8.89
CA ASP A 111 22.16 7.31 8.35
C ASP A 111 21.33 6.01 8.27
N VAL A 112 20.40 5.80 9.20
CA VAL A 112 19.47 4.64 9.15
C VAL A 112 18.50 4.77 7.98
N ILE A 113 17.99 5.97 7.71
CA ILE A 113 17.14 6.24 6.53
C ILE A 113 17.94 5.98 5.25
N ASP A 114 19.17 6.48 5.16
CA ASP A 114 20.03 6.25 3.99
C ASP A 114 20.33 4.77 3.77
N ASP A 115 20.66 4.02 4.83
CA ASP A 115 20.94 2.59 4.71
C ASP A 115 19.69 1.77 4.32
N SER A 116 18.50 2.20 4.74
CA SER A 116 17.24 1.46 4.51
C SER A 116 16.61 1.79 3.17
N PHE A 117 16.67 3.06 2.72
CA PHE A 117 15.99 3.54 1.52
C PHE A 117 16.94 3.90 0.37
N GLY A 118 18.23 4.13 0.65
CA GLY A 118 19.23 4.50 -0.35
C GLY A 118 19.51 3.43 -1.40
N ILE A 119 19.13 2.17 -1.14
CA ILE A 119 19.14 1.09 -2.15
C ILE A 119 18.32 1.49 -3.39
N ASN A 120 17.26 2.27 -3.20
CA ASN A 120 16.39 2.76 -4.26
C ASN A 120 16.80 4.14 -4.82
N ALA A 121 17.99 4.63 -4.50
CA ALA A 121 18.47 5.90 -5.04
C ALA A 121 18.47 5.86 -6.58
N CYS A 122 17.98 6.94 -7.20
CA CYS A 122 17.91 7.07 -8.64
C CYS A 122 18.94 8.09 -9.18
N ASP A 123 19.41 7.86 -10.40
CA ASP A 123 20.22 8.80 -11.15
C ASP A 123 19.38 9.96 -11.71
N LEU A 124 20.00 10.86 -12.48
CA LEU A 124 19.32 12.00 -13.09
C LEU A 124 18.40 11.62 -14.26
N ASN A 125 18.30 10.35 -14.61
CA ASN A 125 17.37 9.80 -15.59
C ASN A 125 16.25 8.98 -14.92
N GLY A 126 16.22 8.93 -13.58
CA GLY A 126 15.23 8.16 -12.81
C GLY A 126 15.53 6.67 -12.76
N GLN A 127 16.74 6.24 -13.12
CA GLN A 127 17.15 4.85 -13.08
C GLN A 127 17.79 4.53 -11.72
N VAL A 128 17.46 3.39 -11.15
CA VAL A 128 18.05 2.96 -9.88
C VAL A 128 19.55 2.74 -10.05
N VAL A 129 20.35 3.34 -9.15
CA VAL A 129 21.82 3.30 -9.24
C VAL A 129 22.42 2.02 -8.70
N THR A 130 21.71 1.35 -7.80
CA THR A 130 22.08 0.06 -7.21
C THR A 130 21.68 -1.06 -8.16
N ASN A 131 22.41 -2.19 -8.14
CA ASN A 131 22.02 -3.41 -8.86
C ASN A 131 20.76 -4.02 -8.23
N VAL A 132 19.62 -3.41 -8.53
CA VAL A 132 18.31 -3.82 -8.05
C VAL A 132 17.57 -4.45 -9.22
N VAL A 133 17.10 -5.68 -9.03
CA VAL A 133 16.34 -6.43 -10.02
C VAL A 133 14.96 -6.73 -9.49
N THR A 134 13.98 -6.62 -10.37
CA THR A 134 12.64 -7.10 -10.10
C THR A 134 12.55 -8.55 -10.57
N GLU A 135 12.14 -9.46 -9.70
CA GLU A 135 11.83 -10.84 -10.10
C GLU A 135 10.54 -10.82 -10.93
N LYS A 136 10.60 -11.29 -12.18
CA LYS A 136 9.47 -11.25 -13.11
C LYS A 136 8.84 -12.64 -13.24
N PHE A 137 7.51 -12.66 -13.41
CA PHE A 137 6.74 -13.87 -13.71
C PHE A 137 6.08 -13.73 -15.11
N PRO A 138 6.81 -14.02 -16.21
CA PRO A 138 6.32 -13.84 -17.58
C PRO A 138 5.47 -15.03 -18.07
N TYR A 139 4.67 -15.62 -17.20
CA TYR A 139 3.83 -16.79 -17.44
C TYR A 139 2.63 -16.79 -16.46
N PRO A 140 1.56 -17.56 -16.75
CA PRO A 140 0.39 -17.56 -15.88
C PRO A 140 0.66 -18.27 -14.56
N TYR A 141 -0.20 -17.99 -13.59
CA TYR A 141 -0.15 -18.53 -12.23
C TYR A 141 -0.15 -20.07 -12.19
N SER A 142 -0.76 -20.74 -13.18
CA SER A 142 -0.71 -22.20 -13.32
C SER A 142 0.71 -22.75 -13.46
N GLU A 143 1.61 -22.00 -14.11
CA GLU A 143 3.00 -22.38 -14.37
C GLU A 143 3.97 -21.94 -13.26
N CYS A 144 3.51 -21.12 -12.30
CA CYS A 144 4.32 -20.75 -11.14
C CYS A 144 4.62 -21.96 -10.25
N SER A 145 5.88 -22.03 -9.80
CA SER A 145 6.30 -22.95 -8.73
C SER A 145 5.62 -22.63 -7.40
N ASP A 146 5.61 -23.59 -6.47
CA ASP A 146 5.03 -23.38 -5.13
C ASP A 146 5.66 -22.20 -4.38
N TYR A 147 6.96 -21.96 -4.60
CA TYR A 147 7.66 -20.81 -4.04
C TYR A 147 7.13 -19.48 -4.62
N GLU A 148 7.02 -19.38 -5.94
CA GLU A 148 6.52 -18.17 -6.61
C GLU A 148 5.07 -17.89 -6.25
N LYS A 149 4.23 -18.94 -6.20
CA LYS A 149 2.85 -18.84 -5.71
C LYS A 149 2.81 -18.30 -4.28
N THR A 150 3.72 -18.74 -3.42
CA THR A 150 3.82 -18.21 -2.04
C THR A 150 4.20 -16.73 -2.04
N VAL A 151 5.18 -16.31 -2.85
CA VAL A 151 5.57 -14.90 -2.97
C VAL A 151 4.40 -14.04 -3.46
N ILE A 152 3.75 -14.44 -4.55
CA ILE A 152 2.61 -13.73 -5.14
C ILE A 152 1.46 -13.60 -4.14
N ASN A 153 1.05 -14.70 -3.50
CA ASN A 153 -0.09 -14.70 -2.58
C ASN A 153 0.19 -13.97 -1.25
N ASN A 154 1.46 -13.85 -0.86
CA ASN A 154 1.85 -13.02 0.29
C ASN A 154 1.72 -11.52 -0.03
N ASN A 155 1.92 -11.12 -1.28
CA ASN A 155 1.79 -9.74 -1.72
C ASN A 155 0.34 -9.38 -2.02
N ILE A 156 -0.37 -10.22 -2.80
CA ILE A 156 -1.79 -10.06 -3.15
C ILE A 156 -2.50 -11.42 -3.02
N PRO A 157 -3.31 -11.64 -1.97
CA PRO A 157 -3.86 -12.95 -1.65
C PRO A 157 -5.15 -13.29 -2.43
N PHE A 158 -5.12 -13.19 -3.76
CA PHE A 158 -6.28 -13.47 -4.61
C PHE A 158 -6.74 -14.94 -4.54
N ASN A 159 -5.86 -15.86 -4.14
CA ASN A 159 -6.16 -17.29 -4.00
C ASN A 159 -6.96 -17.64 -2.73
N LYS A 160 -7.17 -16.70 -1.80
CA LYS A 160 -7.85 -16.97 -0.52
C LYS A 160 -9.32 -17.34 -0.69
N TYR A 161 -9.95 -16.90 -1.78
CA TYR A 161 -11.37 -17.14 -2.05
C TYR A 161 -11.54 -17.86 -3.39
N PRO A 162 -12.47 -18.84 -3.48
CA PRO A 162 -12.73 -19.53 -4.73
C PRO A 162 -13.14 -18.55 -5.83
N THR A 163 -12.62 -18.77 -7.03
CA THR A 163 -13.03 -18.09 -8.26
C THR A 163 -13.31 -19.13 -9.35
N ALA A 164 -14.17 -18.77 -10.30
CA ALA A 164 -14.34 -19.55 -11.52
C ALA A 164 -13.20 -19.32 -12.52
N LEU A 165 -12.43 -18.23 -12.37
CA LEU A 165 -11.32 -17.88 -13.25
C LEU A 165 -10.20 -18.94 -13.15
N PRO A 166 -9.82 -19.59 -14.27
CA PRO A 166 -8.76 -20.58 -14.27
C PRO A 166 -7.38 -19.99 -13.97
N ASP A 167 -6.53 -20.75 -13.26
CA ASP A 167 -5.15 -20.34 -12.91
C ASP A 167 -4.27 -20.02 -14.14
N ASP A 168 -4.56 -20.61 -15.31
CA ASP A 168 -3.84 -20.35 -16.57
C ASP A 168 -4.24 -19.01 -17.23
N HIS A 169 -5.21 -18.29 -16.65
CA HIS A 169 -5.66 -16.96 -17.06
C HIS A 169 -5.21 -15.86 -16.10
N ILE A 170 -4.54 -16.18 -14.99
CA ILE A 170 -4.10 -15.19 -13.99
C ILE A 170 -2.62 -14.88 -14.20
N TYR A 171 -2.30 -13.59 -14.32
CA TYR A 171 -0.93 -13.09 -14.48
C TYR A 171 -0.62 -12.03 -13.42
N TYR A 172 0.64 -11.98 -13.01
CA TYR A 172 1.11 -11.05 -11.98
C TYR A 172 2.25 -10.19 -12.54
N PHE A 173 1.97 -8.90 -12.71
CA PHE A 173 2.97 -7.94 -13.17
C PHE A 173 3.85 -7.50 -11.99
N GLU A 174 5.14 -7.39 -12.22
CA GLU A 174 6.12 -7.08 -11.19
C GLU A 174 6.91 -5.85 -11.60
N TYR A 175 7.11 -4.86 -10.72
CA TYR A 175 7.88 -3.65 -11.03
C TYR A 175 8.56 -3.05 -9.80
N ASN A 176 9.53 -2.15 -10.02
CA ASN A 176 10.12 -1.39 -8.92
C ASN A 176 9.30 -0.13 -8.64
N SER A 177 8.56 -0.12 -7.53
CA SER A 177 7.74 1.01 -7.07
C SER A 177 8.50 2.32 -6.88
N MET A 178 9.82 2.26 -6.69
CA MET A 178 10.71 3.42 -6.52
C MET A 178 11.48 3.78 -7.79
N GLY A 179 11.27 3.09 -8.91
CA GLY A 179 12.04 3.26 -10.14
C GLY A 179 11.57 4.37 -11.07
N ASN A 180 11.71 4.11 -12.38
CA ASN A 180 11.31 5.03 -13.44
C ASN A 180 9.86 4.77 -13.89
N HIS A 181 8.97 5.73 -13.65
CA HIS A 181 7.54 5.57 -13.93
C HIS A 181 7.20 5.36 -15.40
N ILE A 182 7.95 5.99 -16.32
CA ILE A 182 7.71 5.87 -17.76
C ILE A 182 8.10 4.48 -18.24
N ASP A 183 9.24 3.98 -17.79
CA ASP A 183 9.71 2.65 -18.17
C ASP A 183 8.77 1.57 -17.63
N ILE A 184 8.31 1.70 -16.40
CA ILE A 184 7.35 0.78 -15.77
C ILE A 184 6.02 0.77 -16.55
N ALA A 185 5.51 1.93 -16.95
CA ALA A 185 4.28 2.03 -17.75
C ALA A 185 4.43 1.39 -19.14
N ASN A 186 5.58 1.55 -19.78
CA ASN A 186 5.87 0.89 -21.06
C ASN A 186 6.03 -0.64 -20.87
N GLU A 187 6.65 -1.07 -19.77
CA GLU A 187 6.81 -2.48 -19.45
C GLU A 187 5.46 -3.16 -19.20
N LEU A 188 4.50 -2.47 -18.55
CA LEU A 188 3.13 -2.96 -18.39
C LEU A 188 2.46 -3.15 -19.76
N TYR A 189 2.62 -2.19 -20.68
CA TYR A 189 2.08 -2.32 -22.04
C TYR A 189 2.67 -3.53 -22.79
N ASP A 190 3.98 -3.73 -22.70
CA ASP A 190 4.66 -4.87 -23.32
C ASP A 190 4.23 -6.20 -22.66
N TYR A 191 4.00 -6.21 -21.35
CA TYR A 191 3.47 -7.35 -20.62
C TYR A 191 2.05 -7.72 -21.09
N ILE A 192 1.18 -6.74 -21.35
CA ILE A 192 -0.14 -6.98 -21.97
C ILE A 192 0.01 -7.65 -23.34
N GLN A 193 0.95 -7.19 -24.18
CA GLN A 193 1.20 -7.83 -25.48
C GLN A 193 1.65 -9.28 -25.33
N MET A 194 2.54 -9.54 -24.38
CA MET A 194 3.03 -10.88 -24.07
C MET A 194 1.89 -11.80 -23.62
N VAL A 195 1.03 -11.36 -22.70
CA VAL A 195 -0.11 -12.16 -22.22
C VAL A 195 -1.09 -12.48 -23.35
N ARG A 196 -1.39 -11.49 -24.20
CA ARG A 196 -2.23 -11.72 -25.39
C ARG A 196 -1.62 -12.71 -26.36
N GLY A 197 -0.31 -12.65 -26.59
CA GLY A 197 0.41 -13.64 -27.42
C GLY A 197 0.37 -15.04 -26.83
N GLN A 198 0.70 -15.17 -25.55
CA GLN A 198 0.75 -16.46 -24.83
C GLN A 198 -0.61 -17.15 -24.75
N THR A 199 -1.67 -16.39 -24.52
CA THR A 199 -3.02 -16.94 -24.36
C THR A 199 -3.78 -16.98 -25.68
N GLY A 200 -3.42 -16.11 -26.62
CA GLY A 200 -4.10 -15.92 -27.89
C GLY A 200 -5.43 -15.19 -27.79
N HIS A 201 -5.73 -14.51 -26.67
CA HIS A 201 -6.92 -13.66 -26.50
C HIS A 201 -6.71 -12.26 -27.08
N ASP A 202 -7.78 -11.69 -27.61
CA ASP A 202 -7.75 -10.33 -28.16
C ASP A 202 -7.78 -9.25 -27.08
N LYS A 203 -8.31 -9.56 -25.89
CA LYS A 203 -8.43 -8.61 -24.77
C LYS A 203 -7.99 -9.22 -23.45
N VAL A 204 -7.66 -8.35 -22.49
CA VAL A 204 -7.31 -8.72 -21.11
C VAL A 204 -8.10 -7.89 -20.11
N ASN A 205 -8.22 -8.40 -18.88
CA ASN A 205 -8.60 -7.62 -17.71
C ASN A 205 -7.35 -7.05 -17.03
N LEU A 206 -7.43 -5.84 -16.49
CA LEU A 206 -6.43 -5.28 -15.59
C LEU A 206 -7.01 -5.10 -14.18
N VAL A 207 -6.23 -5.43 -13.17
CA VAL A 207 -6.56 -5.16 -11.76
C VAL A 207 -5.44 -4.32 -11.13
N PRO A 208 -5.47 -2.99 -11.30
CA PRO A 208 -4.50 -2.10 -10.69
C PRO A 208 -4.82 -1.86 -9.20
N VAL A 209 -3.84 -2.15 -8.34
CA VAL A 209 -3.96 -1.98 -6.88
C VAL A 209 -3.09 -0.82 -6.42
N SER A 210 -3.63 0.12 -5.65
CA SER A 210 -2.86 1.24 -5.07
C SER A 210 -2.00 1.98 -6.12
N GLN A 211 -0.68 2.07 -5.94
CA GLN A 211 0.24 2.68 -6.93
C GLN A 211 0.23 2.01 -8.31
N GLY A 212 -0.17 0.73 -8.42
CA GLY A 212 -0.38 0.07 -9.71
C GLY A 212 -1.39 0.82 -10.59
N ALA A 213 -2.33 1.56 -9.98
CA ALA A 213 -3.23 2.45 -10.70
C ALA A 213 -2.54 3.70 -11.27
N SER A 214 -1.53 4.25 -10.58
CA SER A 214 -0.70 5.34 -11.12
C SER A 214 0.11 4.87 -12.35
N VAL A 215 0.61 3.62 -12.30
CA VAL A 215 1.29 2.99 -13.45
C VAL A 215 0.32 2.80 -14.62
N THR A 216 -0.88 2.29 -14.33
CA THR A 216 -1.92 2.06 -15.33
C THR A 216 -2.39 3.39 -15.95
N SER A 217 -2.63 4.42 -15.15
CA SER A 217 -2.98 5.77 -15.61
C SER A 217 -1.91 6.35 -16.54
N ALA A 218 -0.63 6.19 -16.19
CA ALA A 218 0.48 6.59 -17.06
C ALA A 218 0.47 5.81 -18.39
N MET A 219 0.24 4.50 -18.35
CA MET A 219 0.15 3.67 -19.57
C MET A 219 -0.99 4.15 -20.47
N LEU A 220 -2.17 4.46 -19.92
CA LEU A 220 -3.31 4.96 -20.69
C LEU A 220 -2.99 6.29 -21.41
N GLU A 221 -2.28 7.20 -20.74
CA GLU A 221 -1.82 8.45 -21.36
C GLU A 221 -0.74 8.19 -22.44
N TYR A 222 0.20 7.29 -22.19
CA TYR A 222 1.39 7.11 -23.04
C TYR A 222 1.16 6.15 -24.21
N ARG A 223 0.18 5.26 -24.10
CA ARG A 223 -0.20 4.20 -25.04
C ARG A 223 -1.72 4.09 -25.14
N PRO A 224 -2.41 5.15 -25.59
CA PRO A 224 -3.88 5.15 -25.68
C PRO A 224 -4.43 4.02 -26.57
N GLU A 225 -3.64 3.48 -27.50
CA GLU A 225 -3.97 2.30 -28.31
C GLU A 225 -4.19 1.01 -27.50
N VAL A 226 -3.86 0.99 -26.21
CA VAL A 226 -4.15 -0.14 -25.33
C VAL A 226 -5.65 -0.30 -25.07
N ALA A 227 -6.45 0.76 -25.21
CA ALA A 227 -7.89 0.74 -24.91
C ALA A 227 -8.64 -0.38 -25.67
N ASP A 228 -8.31 -0.60 -26.95
CA ASP A 228 -8.94 -1.64 -27.78
C ASP A 228 -8.57 -3.07 -27.36
N GLN A 229 -7.61 -3.21 -26.45
CA GLN A 229 -7.03 -4.47 -25.97
C GLN A 229 -7.50 -4.81 -24.55
N LEU A 230 -8.36 -3.98 -23.96
CA LEU A 230 -8.90 -4.17 -22.63
C LEU A 230 -10.36 -4.62 -22.71
N HIS A 231 -10.72 -5.56 -21.83
CA HIS A 231 -12.11 -5.94 -21.54
C HIS A 231 -12.60 -5.18 -20.31
N LYS A 232 -11.88 -5.30 -19.19
CA LYS A 232 -12.15 -4.54 -17.96
C LYS A 232 -10.90 -3.93 -17.33
N VAL A 233 -11.10 -2.86 -16.58
CA VAL A 233 -10.14 -2.33 -15.61
C VAL A 233 -10.84 -2.23 -14.26
N ILE A 234 -10.31 -2.92 -13.24
CA ILE A 234 -10.87 -2.94 -11.89
C ILE A 234 -9.84 -2.31 -10.96
N PHE A 235 -10.04 -1.05 -10.64
CA PHE A 235 -9.20 -0.32 -9.71
C PHE A 235 -9.51 -0.76 -8.27
N VAL A 236 -8.45 -1.02 -7.50
CA VAL A 236 -8.56 -1.39 -6.09
C VAL A 236 -7.71 -0.42 -5.27
N VAL A 237 -8.37 0.37 -4.42
CA VAL A 237 -7.77 1.44 -3.59
C VAL A 237 -6.78 2.32 -4.37
N PRO A 238 -7.16 2.86 -5.56
CA PRO A 238 -6.18 3.27 -6.55
C PRO A 238 -5.55 4.64 -6.26
N ALA A 239 -4.24 4.78 -6.48
CA ALA A 239 -3.52 6.06 -6.36
C ALA A 239 -3.60 6.90 -7.65
N LEU A 240 -4.80 7.21 -8.16
CA LEU A 240 -4.99 7.83 -9.48
C LEU A 240 -4.46 9.27 -9.55
N LYS A 241 -4.80 10.09 -8.55
CA LYS A 241 -4.29 11.47 -8.39
C LYS A 241 -3.26 11.57 -7.26
N GLY A 242 -2.66 10.45 -6.85
CA GLY A 242 -1.70 10.43 -5.75
C GLY A 242 -2.33 10.70 -4.38
N SER A 243 -1.54 11.22 -3.44
CA SER A 243 -2.00 11.52 -2.08
C SER A 243 -1.44 12.82 -1.53
N THR A 244 -2.29 13.59 -0.86
CA THR A 244 -1.91 14.83 -0.17
C THR A 244 -0.85 14.61 0.91
N LEU A 245 -0.66 13.37 1.41
CA LEU A 245 0.50 12.98 2.22
C LEU A 245 1.82 13.27 1.46
N PHE A 246 1.93 12.79 0.23
CA PHE A 246 3.10 13.04 -0.63
C PHE A 246 3.15 14.51 -1.05
N GLY A 247 1.99 15.12 -1.33
CA GLY A 247 1.89 16.55 -1.59
C GLY A 247 2.49 17.40 -0.46
N ASP A 248 2.16 17.10 0.80
CA ASP A 248 2.69 17.79 1.98
C ASP A 248 4.20 17.57 2.13
N VAL A 249 4.67 16.33 1.97
CA VAL A 249 6.09 15.99 2.05
C VAL A 249 6.90 16.73 0.97
N PHE A 250 6.46 16.70 -0.30
CA PHE A 250 7.16 17.34 -1.41
C PHE A 250 7.06 18.87 -1.37
N THR A 251 6.00 19.44 -0.81
CA THR A 251 5.92 20.90 -0.63
C THR A 251 6.65 21.38 0.63
N GLY A 252 6.99 20.47 1.56
CA GLY A 252 7.64 20.78 2.83
C GLY A 252 6.66 21.21 3.92
N ARG A 253 5.37 20.92 3.78
CA ARG A 253 4.33 21.05 4.81
C ARG A 253 4.35 19.84 5.75
N VAL A 254 5.54 19.39 6.14
CA VAL A 254 5.70 18.23 7.03
C VAL A 254 5.45 18.67 8.46
N SER A 255 4.56 17.96 9.14
CA SER A 255 4.27 18.20 10.53
C SER A 255 3.77 16.93 11.20
N PHE A 256 3.97 16.84 12.52
CA PHE A 256 3.45 15.78 13.38
C PHE A 256 2.47 16.42 14.37
N LEU A 257 1.46 17.13 13.82
CA LEU A 257 0.59 18.05 14.57
C LEU A 257 -0.17 17.37 15.71
N ASN A 258 -0.48 16.07 15.58
CA ASN A 258 -1.01 15.30 16.70
C ASN A 258 0.15 14.59 17.43
N THR A 259 0.69 15.27 18.45
CA THR A 259 1.70 14.72 19.36
C THR A 259 1.22 13.46 20.07
N ASP A 260 -0.07 13.38 20.41
CA ASP A 260 -0.64 12.18 21.04
C ASP A 260 -0.46 10.97 20.13
N TYR A 261 -0.69 11.14 18.83
CA TYR A 261 -0.44 10.09 17.84
C TYR A 261 1.05 9.77 17.70
N LEU A 262 1.93 10.78 17.59
CA LEU A 262 3.38 10.57 17.53
C LEU A 262 3.87 9.68 18.68
N TYR A 263 3.29 9.83 19.87
CA TYR A 263 3.71 9.11 21.05
C TYR A 263 2.86 7.89 21.42
N ASN A 264 1.64 7.72 20.91
CA ASN A 264 0.71 6.65 21.32
C ASN A 264 0.19 5.79 20.16
N GLY A 265 0.70 5.95 18.95
CA GLY A 265 0.18 5.21 17.81
C GLY A 265 1.08 5.21 16.60
N PHE A 266 1.92 6.22 16.37
CA PHE A 266 2.67 6.35 15.12
C PHE A 266 3.49 5.12 14.76
N LEU A 267 4.31 4.59 15.68
CA LEU A 267 5.16 3.44 15.37
C LEU A 267 4.38 2.13 15.38
N SER A 268 3.40 2.00 16.29
CA SER A 268 2.51 0.83 16.32
C SER A 268 1.65 0.71 15.07
N ASP A 269 1.07 1.81 14.60
CA ASP A 269 0.15 1.85 13.45
C ASP A 269 0.88 1.66 12.12
N MET A 270 2.15 2.09 12.05
CA MET A 270 3.05 1.84 10.93
C MET A 270 3.50 0.37 10.81
N ARG A 271 3.37 -0.44 11.88
CA ARG A 271 3.65 -1.88 11.90
C ARG A 271 5.03 -2.30 11.36
N LEU A 272 6.03 -1.41 11.44
CA LEU A 272 7.41 -1.68 11.01
C LEU A 272 8.21 -2.54 11.99
N MET A 273 7.67 -2.79 13.18
CA MET A 273 8.27 -3.58 14.26
C MET A 273 7.17 -4.15 15.16
N ASP A 274 7.54 -5.05 16.07
CA ASP A 274 6.58 -5.60 17.04
C ASP A 274 6.00 -4.51 17.95
N GLU A 275 4.77 -4.73 18.42
CA GLU A 275 4.05 -3.72 19.20
C GLU A 275 4.80 -3.36 20.50
N SER A 276 5.40 -4.34 21.19
CA SER A 276 6.11 -4.04 22.45
C SER A 276 7.32 -3.14 22.21
N THR A 277 8.08 -3.39 21.15
CA THR A 277 9.21 -2.52 20.75
C THR A 277 8.72 -1.15 20.32
N ALA A 278 7.66 -1.07 19.50
CA ALA A 278 7.08 0.21 19.07
C ALA A 278 6.64 1.06 20.28
N ARG A 279 5.92 0.45 21.23
CA ARG A 279 5.46 1.11 22.47
C ARG A 279 6.62 1.57 23.34
N LEU A 280 7.69 0.79 23.43
CA LEU A 280 8.88 1.19 24.17
C LEU A 280 9.54 2.43 23.55
N ILE A 281 9.71 2.46 22.23
CA ILE A 281 10.29 3.61 21.54
C ILE A 281 9.40 4.84 21.68
N GLU A 282 8.09 4.67 21.52
CA GLU A 282 7.07 5.71 21.77
C GLU A 282 7.17 6.33 23.17
N ILE A 283 7.44 5.52 24.20
CA ILE A 283 7.71 6.00 25.57
C ILE A 283 9.03 6.80 25.62
N LEU A 284 10.09 6.27 25.00
CA LEU A 284 11.41 6.91 25.00
C LEU A 284 11.40 8.27 24.29
N LEU A 285 10.64 8.38 23.19
CA LEU A 285 10.47 9.64 22.45
C LEU A 285 9.97 10.76 23.35
N ARG A 286 9.08 10.49 24.30
CA ARG A 286 8.52 11.53 25.21
C ARG A 286 9.51 12.11 26.21
N ILE A 287 10.60 11.39 26.47
CA ILE A 287 11.61 11.81 27.45
C ILE A 287 12.73 12.60 26.77
N LEU A 288 12.76 12.59 25.43
CA LEU A 288 13.63 13.44 24.63
C LEU A 288 13.01 14.83 24.50
N PRO A 289 13.81 15.91 24.48
CA PRO A 289 13.31 17.25 24.18
C PRO A 289 12.69 17.32 22.78
N ASP A 290 11.63 18.12 22.64
CA ASP A 290 10.91 18.33 21.37
C ASP A 290 11.86 18.81 20.25
N GLU A 291 12.88 19.60 20.56
CA GLU A 291 13.88 20.04 19.58
C GLU A 291 14.73 18.89 19.04
N VAL A 292 15.02 17.87 19.87
CA VAL A 292 15.79 16.68 19.45
C VAL A 292 14.94 15.82 18.53
N ILE A 293 13.67 15.64 18.86
CA ILE A 293 12.72 14.87 18.06
C ILE A 293 12.49 15.58 16.72
N SER A 294 12.21 16.88 16.75
CA SER A 294 11.97 17.68 15.54
C SER A 294 13.21 17.68 14.63
N ALA A 295 14.40 17.91 15.19
CA ALA A 295 15.65 17.85 14.41
C ALA A 295 15.90 16.46 13.79
N SER A 296 15.56 15.39 14.51
CA SER A 296 15.68 14.02 14.01
C SER A 296 14.71 13.74 12.87
N LEU A 297 13.45 14.14 13.01
CA LEU A 297 12.40 13.96 12.00
C LEU A 297 12.69 14.81 10.76
N ASP A 298 13.02 16.09 10.93
CA ASP A 298 13.37 17.00 9.84
C ASP A 298 14.56 16.47 9.04
N LYS A 299 15.61 16.02 9.75
CA LYS A 299 16.81 15.48 9.09
C LYS A 299 16.53 14.16 8.39
N GLY A 300 15.76 13.26 9.00
CA GLY A 300 15.36 12.00 8.39
C GLY A 300 14.53 12.21 7.12
N VAL A 301 13.53 13.08 7.16
CA VAL A 301 12.71 13.45 5.98
C VAL A 301 13.58 14.07 4.90
N LYS A 302 14.50 14.98 5.26
CA LYS A 302 15.42 15.60 4.30
C LYS A 302 16.26 14.55 3.56
N HIS A 303 16.86 13.61 4.30
CA HIS A 303 17.68 12.55 3.69
C HIS A 303 16.85 11.62 2.79
N LEU A 304 15.67 11.19 3.24
CA LEU A 304 14.74 10.41 2.42
C LEU A 304 14.41 11.14 1.10
N MET A 305 14.14 12.45 1.19
CA MET A 305 13.83 13.27 0.02
C MET A 305 15.02 13.41 -0.94
N GLU A 306 16.17 13.82 -0.42
CA GLU A 306 17.37 14.13 -1.23
C GLU A 306 18.01 12.89 -1.86
N ASN A 307 18.00 11.76 -1.14
CA ASN A 307 18.72 10.55 -1.55
C ASN A 307 17.83 9.54 -2.30
N THR A 308 16.51 9.59 -2.09
CA THR A 308 15.60 8.57 -2.65
C THR A 308 14.44 9.19 -3.44
N MET A 309 13.66 10.09 -2.85
CA MET A 309 12.36 10.47 -3.43
C MET A 309 12.46 11.41 -4.64
N ILE A 310 13.32 12.43 -4.60
CA ILE A 310 13.34 13.51 -5.62
C ILE A 310 13.71 12.99 -7.01
N ARG A 311 14.51 11.93 -7.10
CA ARG A 311 14.94 11.37 -8.40
C ARG A 311 14.12 10.15 -8.83
N SER A 312 13.28 9.60 -7.95
CA SER A 312 12.35 8.54 -8.29
C SER A 312 11.13 9.11 -9.00
N THR A 313 11.02 8.93 -10.32
CA THR A 313 9.86 9.48 -11.05
C THR A 313 8.55 8.77 -10.68
N SER A 314 8.61 7.53 -10.16
CA SER A 314 7.45 6.83 -9.60
C SER A 314 6.95 7.45 -8.30
N MET A 315 7.81 8.07 -7.48
CA MET A 315 7.36 8.78 -6.26
C MET A 315 6.68 10.11 -6.59
N TRP A 316 7.12 10.79 -7.65
CA TRP A 316 6.41 11.95 -8.18
C TRP A 316 5.01 11.60 -8.68
N ALA A 317 4.78 10.35 -9.11
CA ALA A 317 3.47 9.90 -9.54
C ALA A 317 2.43 9.82 -8.40
N LEU A 318 2.90 9.87 -7.15
CA LEU A 318 2.06 9.94 -5.95
C LEU A 318 1.82 11.37 -5.47
N VAL A 319 2.42 12.38 -6.10
CA VAL A 319 2.19 13.80 -5.79
C VAL A 319 0.90 14.26 -6.47
N PRO A 320 -0.06 14.86 -5.74
CA PRO A 320 -1.29 15.36 -6.35
C PRO A 320 -1.06 16.45 -7.39
N PRO A 321 -1.91 16.53 -8.43
CA PRO A 321 -1.76 17.51 -9.51
C PRO A 321 -1.81 18.96 -9.02
N GLU A 322 -2.52 19.25 -7.93
CA GLU A 322 -2.56 20.59 -7.32
C GLU A 322 -1.24 20.98 -6.61
N ASP A 323 -0.48 20.00 -6.13
CA ASP A 323 0.77 20.21 -5.40
C ASP A 323 2.00 20.11 -6.31
N TYR A 324 1.87 19.36 -7.42
CA TYR A 324 2.96 19.09 -8.36
C TYR A 324 3.69 20.36 -8.84
N PRO A 325 3.02 21.44 -9.31
CA PRO A 325 3.72 22.61 -9.83
C PRO A 325 4.65 23.27 -8.80
N ALA A 326 4.20 23.38 -7.54
CA ALA A 326 4.99 23.99 -6.47
C ALA A 326 6.16 23.08 -6.06
N ALA A 327 5.93 21.77 -5.97
CA ALA A 327 6.98 20.80 -5.67
C ALA A 327 8.04 20.72 -6.79
N ALA A 328 7.61 20.70 -8.04
CA ALA A 328 8.49 20.65 -9.20
C ALA A 328 9.35 21.92 -9.31
N GLU A 329 8.79 23.10 -9.01
CA GLU A 329 9.58 24.35 -8.96
C GLU A 329 10.64 24.31 -7.84
N LYS A 330 10.30 23.72 -6.69
CA LYS A 330 11.21 23.62 -5.54
C LYS A 330 12.41 22.72 -5.82
N TYR A 331 12.20 21.57 -6.45
CA TYR A 331 13.24 20.53 -6.57
C TYR A 331 13.78 20.31 -7.98
N LEU A 332 13.03 20.66 -9.02
CA LEU A 332 13.33 20.26 -10.40
C LEU A 332 13.65 21.44 -11.35
N SER A 333 13.77 22.67 -10.84
CA SER A 333 14.05 23.86 -11.66
C SER A 333 15.51 23.99 -12.13
N SER A 334 16.43 23.20 -11.57
CA SER A 334 17.84 23.26 -11.99
C SER A 334 18.04 22.56 -13.35
N PRO A 335 19.01 23.01 -14.18
CA PRO A 335 19.31 22.34 -15.46
C PRO A 335 19.71 20.86 -15.32
N GLU A 336 20.27 20.48 -14.16
CA GLU A 336 20.66 19.10 -13.86
C GLU A 336 19.43 18.18 -13.73
N MET A 337 18.32 18.70 -13.19
CA MET A 337 17.08 17.96 -13.00
C MET A 337 16.16 17.98 -14.22
N ALA A 338 16.58 18.55 -15.36
CA ALA A 338 15.73 18.75 -16.53
C ALA A 338 15.13 17.43 -17.09
N ASN A 339 15.85 16.31 -17.01
CA ASN A 339 15.32 15.03 -17.45
C ASN A 339 14.23 14.51 -16.47
N ILE A 340 14.51 14.47 -15.17
CA ILE A 340 13.49 14.15 -14.15
C ILE A 340 12.26 15.06 -14.31
N ARG A 341 12.47 16.37 -14.52
CA ARG A 341 11.38 17.33 -14.76
C ARG A 341 10.53 16.93 -15.96
N ALA A 342 11.14 16.68 -17.11
CA ALA A 342 10.41 16.31 -18.32
C ALA A 342 9.59 15.02 -18.14
N GLN A 343 10.13 14.03 -17.41
CA GLN A 343 9.43 12.78 -17.15
C GLN A 343 8.25 12.96 -16.19
N THR A 344 8.44 13.75 -15.13
CA THR A 344 7.39 14.01 -14.15
C THR A 344 6.31 14.94 -14.71
N ASP A 345 6.66 15.93 -15.55
CA ASP A 345 5.71 16.79 -16.27
C ASP A 345 4.79 15.93 -17.16
N ARG A 346 5.34 14.86 -17.76
CA ARG A 346 4.57 13.94 -18.59
C ARG A 346 3.52 13.18 -17.78
N TYR A 347 3.86 12.68 -16.59
CA TYR A 347 2.88 12.03 -15.73
C TYR A 347 1.88 13.03 -15.13
N TYR A 348 2.31 14.24 -14.84
CA TYR A 348 1.41 15.32 -14.42
C TYR A 348 0.31 15.56 -15.47
N GLN A 349 0.62 15.47 -16.78
CA GLN A 349 -0.43 15.50 -17.81
C GLN A 349 -1.39 14.33 -17.71
N ALA A 350 -0.92 13.10 -17.43
CA ALA A 350 -1.79 11.95 -17.22
C ALA A 350 -2.79 12.16 -16.06
N GLN A 351 -2.36 12.80 -14.97
CA GLN A 351 -3.25 13.16 -13.86
C GLN A 351 -4.29 14.22 -14.25
N LEU A 352 -3.90 15.22 -15.05
CA LEU A 352 -4.82 16.25 -15.55
C LEU A 352 -5.83 15.68 -16.55
N HIS A 353 -5.42 14.71 -17.37
CA HIS A 353 -6.27 14.05 -18.37
C HIS A 353 -6.94 12.76 -17.86
N LEU A 354 -6.88 12.48 -16.55
CA LEU A 354 -7.39 11.23 -15.99
C LEU A 354 -8.84 10.95 -16.41
N GLU A 355 -9.72 11.94 -16.26
CA GLU A 355 -11.13 11.83 -16.64
C GLU A 355 -11.30 11.53 -18.13
N ASP A 356 -10.63 12.29 -19.00
CA ASP A 356 -10.66 12.08 -20.45
C ASP A 356 -10.15 10.69 -20.83
N ASN A 357 -9.13 10.19 -20.14
CA ASN A 357 -8.54 8.87 -20.41
C ASN A 357 -9.46 7.74 -19.97
N ILE A 358 -10.13 7.87 -18.82
CA ILE A 358 -11.15 6.91 -18.39
C ILE A 358 -12.36 6.97 -19.34
N GLN A 359 -12.81 8.15 -19.76
CA GLN A 359 -13.91 8.26 -20.71
C GLN A 359 -13.60 7.60 -22.05
N LYS A 360 -12.36 7.72 -22.55
CA LYS A 360 -11.93 6.99 -23.76
C LYS A 360 -12.00 5.47 -23.60
N LEU A 361 -11.70 4.93 -22.41
CA LEU A 361 -11.88 3.50 -22.14
C LEU A 361 -13.35 3.10 -22.25
N LEU A 362 -14.24 3.86 -21.61
CA LEU A 362 -15.68 3.63 -21.66
C LEU A 362 -16.21 3.70 -23.10
N ASP A 363 -15.77 4.70 -23.88
CA ASP A 363 -16.16 4.89 -25.28
C ASP A 363 -15.66 3.73 -26.19
N SER A 364 -14.53 3.11 -25.85
CA SER A 364 -14.00 1.88 -26.49
C SER A 364 -14.71 0.60 -26.01
N GLY A 365 -15.71 0.71 -25.12
CA GLY A 365 -16.49 -0.40 -24.59
C GLY A 365 -15.77 -1.20 -23.49
N VAL A 366 -14.73 -0.63 -22.87
CA VAL A 366 -14.06 -1.21 -21.71
C VAL A 366 -14.91 -0.96 -20.47
N GLN A 367 -15.15 -1.99 -19.65
CA GLN A 367 -15.82 -1.79 -18.36
C GLN A 367 -14.82 -1.30 -17.32
N VAL A 368 -15.17 -0.24 -16.59
CA VAL A 368 -14.30 0.31 -15.55
C VAL A 368 -15.02 0.26 -14.21
N PHE A 369 -14.40 -0.42 -13.25
CA PHE A 369 -14.86 -0.52 -11.87
C PHE A 369 -13.82 0.08 -10.93
N ASP A 370 -14.30 0.55 -9.79
CA ASP A 370 -13.45 1.10 -8.75
C ASP A 370 -13.90 0.64 -7.35
N ILE A 371 -12.93 0.41 -6.48
CA ILE A 371 -13.12 -0.02 -5.10
C ILE A 371 -12.34 0.97 -4.23
N ALA A 372 -13.07 1.88 -3.60
CA ALA A 372 -12.53 2.93 -2.76
C ALA A 372 -12.77 2.62 -1.27
N GLU A 373 -11.88 3.13 -0.43
CA GLU A 373 -11.96 3.04 1.02
C GLU A 373 -12.09 4.44 1.62
N TYR A 374 -12.83 4.57 2.71
CA TYR A 374 -13.09 5.87 3.34
C TYR A 374 -13.30 5.74 4.86
N ASN A 375 -13.48 6.90 5.50
CA ASN A 375 -13.68 7.11 6.93
C ASN A 375 -12.46 6.77 7.80
N TYR A 376 -11.26 7.02 7.27
CA TYR A 376 -10.00 6.93 8.00
C TYR A 376 -9.16 8.19 7.76
N PRO A 377 -8.55 8.85 8.76
CA PRO A 377 -7.66 9.98 8.50
C PRO A 377 -6.38 9.51 7.78
N LEU A 378 -5.70 10.39 7.05
CA LEU A 378 -4.36 10.06 6.56
C LEU A 378 -3.40 9.84 7.75
N ILE A 379 -2.29 9.16 7.51
CA ILE A 379 -1.18 9.15 8.45
C ILE A 379 -0.91 10.60 8.86
N ASN A 380 -0.80 10.84 10.17
CA ASN A 380 -0.44 12.15 10.74
C ASN A 380 1.04 12.49 10.50
N ILE A 381 1.34 12.65 9.21
CA ILE A 381 2.53 13.24 8.63
C ILE A 381 1.98 14.26 7.64
N GLY A 382 2.26 15.54 7.88
CA GLY A 382 1.80 16.63 7.04
C GLY A 382 0.72 17.49 7.70
N GLU A 383 0.52 18.69 7.18
CA GLU A 383 -0.47 19.64 7.71
C GLU A 383 -1.92 19.23 7.41
N ARG A 384 -2.16 18.46 6.32
CA ARG A 384 -3.51 18.11 5.84
C ARG A 384 -4.03 16.75 6.28
N TRP A 385 -3.34 16.06 7.19
CA TRP A 385 -3.62 14.66 7.54
C TRP A 385 -5.07 14.38 7.99
N ASN A 386 -5.72 15.35 8.65
CA ASN A 386 -7.11 15.25 9.13
C ASN A 386 -8.06 16.25 8.45
N GLN A 387 -7.69 16.82 7.31
CA GLN A 387 -8.47 17.83 6.61
C GLN A 387 -9.26 17.27 5.42
N MET A 388 -9.33 15.94 5.31
CA MET A 388 -10.06 15.23 4.28
C MET A 388 -10.36 13.81 4.73
N ASN A 389 -11.31 13.19 4.04
CA ASN A 389 -11.58 11.77 4.19
C ASN A 389 -10.56 10.93 3.42
N ALA A 390 -10.14 9.81 3.99
CA ALA A 390 -9.08 8.98 3.43
C ALA A 390 -9.22 7.51 3.87
N ASP A 391 -8.25 6.71 3.47
CA ASP A 391 -8.09 5.29 3.80
C ASP A 391 -6.84 5.01 4.64
N PHE A 392 -6.23 6.03 5.25
CA PHE A 392 -4.89 6.06 5.88
C PHE A 392 -3.75 6.54 4.98
N ILE A 393 -3.76 6.20 3.69
CA ILE A 393 -2.65 6.54 2.77
C ILE A 393 -3.10 7.50 1.67
N LEU A 394 -4.27 7.28 1.11
CA LEU A 394 -4.85 8.01 0.00
C LEU A 394 -6.16 8.66 0.44
N HIS A 395 -6.41 9.87 -0.05
CA HIS A 395 -7.64 10.61 0.23
C HIS A 395 -8.72 10.24 -0.78
N LEU A 396 -9.98 10.25 -0.34
CA LEU A 396 -11.10 9.66 -1.09
C LEU A 396 -11.27 10.27 -2.49
N ASP A 397 -11.13 11.59 -2.64
CA ASP A 397 -11.25 12.25 -3.96
C ASP A 397 -10.31 11.62 -5.01
N SER A 398 -9.08 11.29 -4.60
CA SER A 398 -8.09 10.65 -5.48
C SER A 398 -8.45 9.20 -5.80
N THR A 399 -8.88 8.43 -4.80
CA THR A 399 -9.18 7.00 -4.98
C THR A 399 -10.47 6.78 -5.76
N SER A 400 -11.46 7.67 -5.62
CA SER A 400 -12.82 7.53 -6.17
C SER A 400 -13.09 8.37 -7.44
N MET A 401 -12.03 8.90 -8.06
CA MET A 401 -12.15 9.77 -9.24
C MET A 401 -13.07 10.98 -9.00
N GLY A 402 -13.01 11.59 -7.82
CA GLY A 402 -13.69 12.86 -7.52
C GLY A 402 -14.96 12.76 -6.66
N ALA A 403 -15.21 11.63 -5.99
CA ALA A 403 -16.32 11.60 -5.02
C ALA A 403 -16.09 12.63 -3.92
N TYR A 404 -17.18 13.22 -3.45
CA TYR A 404 -17.14 14.22 -2.39
C TYR A 404 -17.39 13.57 -1.04
N SER A 405 -16.73 14.07 0.00
CA SER A 405 -16.95 13.58 1.36
C SER A 405 -16.84 14.68 2.39
N ALA A 406 -17.56 14.51 3.49
CA ALA A 406 -17.25 15.19 4.75
C ALA A 406 -15.89 14.72 5.29
N ASN A 407 -15.24 15.54 6.13
CA ASN A 407 -13.99 15.15 6.77
C ASN A 407 -14.20 13.94 7.70
N CYS A 408 -13.12 13.25 8.05
CA CYS A 408 -13.19 12.14 9.01
C CYS A 408 -13.82 12.60 10.34
N GLY A 409 -14.84 11.88 10.78
CA GLY A 409 -15.61 12.21 11.99
C GLY A 409 -16.71 13.26 11.80
N GLU A 410 -16.90 13.78 10.59
CA GLU A 410 -17.99 14.68 10.21
C GLU A 410 -19.00 13.97 9.27
N THR A 411 -20.15 14.59 9.06
CA THR A 411 -21.16 14.12 8.09
C THR A 411 -21.53 15.25 7.14
N LEU A 412 -22.07 14.89 5.98
CA LEU A 412 -22.65 15.82 5.02
C LEU A 412 -23.75 16.64 5.70
N PRO A 413 -23.83 17.96 5.43
CA PRO A 413 -24.74 18.85 6.12
C PRO A 413 -26.21 18.43 5.97
N ASP A 414 -27.04 18.86 6.91
CA ASP A 414 -28.48 18.64 6.85
C ASP A 414 -29.06 19.23 5.55
N GLY A 415 -29.86 18.44 4.84
CA GLY A 415 -30.43 18.83 3.55
C GLY A 415 -29.44 18.82 2.39
N TYR A 416 -28.25 18.23 2.54
CA TYR A 416 -27.33 18.01 1.42
C TYR A 416 -28.02 17.23 0.28
N GLU A 417 -27.91 17.77 -0.94
CA GLU A 417 -28.38 17.15 -2.18
C GLU A 417 -27.17 16.58 -2.93
N GLN A 418 -27.29 15.34 -3.39
CA GLN A 418 -26.24 14.68 -4.16
C GLN A 418 -25.98 15.43 -5.48
N LYS A 419 -24.71 15.52 -5.88
CA LYS A 419 -24.31 16.35 -7.03
C LYS A 419 -24.79 15.83 -8.38
N ASN A 420 -24.88 14.51 -8.55
CA ASN A 420 -25.24 13.85 -9.82
C ASN A 420 -24.43 14.35 -11.02
N THR A 421 -23.11 14.42 -10.87
CA THR A 421 -22.21 14.91 -11.92
C THR A 421 -22.26 14.02 -13.16
N HIS A 422 -22.22 12.70 -12.97
CA HIS A 422 -22.16 11.71 -14.05
C HIS A 422 -23.29 10.66 -14.00
N CYS A 423 -24.11 10.65 -12.95
CA CYS A 423 -25.30 9.80 -12.88
C CYS A 423 -26.51 10.51 -13.50
N ALA A 424 -27.12 9.87 -14.51
CA ALA A 424 -28.30 10.42 -15.20
C ALA A 424 -29.65 9.92 -14.62
N ASP A 425 -29.63 8.87 -13.79
CA ASP A 425 -30.84 8.33 -13.17
C ASP A 425 -31.14 9.05 -11.84
N GLU A 426 -32.16 9.90 -11.83
CA GLU A 426 -32.56 10.65 -10.64
C GLU A 426 -33.08 9.76 -9.49
N THR A 427 -33.36 8.48 -9.75
CA THR A 427 -33.79 7.52 -8.72
C THR A 427 -32.62 6.88 -7.98
N HIS A 428 -31.41 6.95 -8.53
CA HIS A 428 -30.21 6.46 -7.89
C HIS A 428 -29.85 7.36 -6.69
N ASN A 429 -29.65 6.73 -5.54
CA ASN A 429 -29.12 7.39 -4.35
C ASN A 429 -27.69 6.94 -4.13
N HIS A 430 -26.77 7.90 -4.22
CA HIS A 430 -25.33 7.70 -4.09
C HIS A 430 -24.76 8.37 -2.83
N ILE A 431 -25.62 8.77 -1.90
CA ILE A 431 -25.20 9.19 -0.56
C ILE A 431 -25.00 7.95 0.31
N SER A 432 -23.83 7.84 0.93
CA SER A 432 -23.52 6.74 1.84
C SER A 432 -24.50 6.70 3.03
N PRO A 433 -24.80 5.50 3.58
CA PRO A 433 -25.75 5.37 4.70
C PRO A 433 -25.36 6.15 5.96
N ASP A 434 -24.05 6.29 6.22
CA ASP A 434 -23.48 7.09 7.32
C ASP A 434 -23.46 8.60 7.02
N ARG A 435 -23.92 9.00 5.82
CA ARG A 435 -23.95 10.37 5.30
C ARG A 435 -22.57 11.03 5.26
N VAL A 436 -21.51 10.29 4.97
CA VAL A 436 -20.15 10.84 4.85
C VAL A 436 -19.80 11.13 3.39
N VAL A 437 -20.19 10.25 2.45
CA VAL A 437 -19.77 10.28 1.05
C VAL A 437 -20.95 10.59 0.14
N ASP A 438 -20.70 11.43 -0.85
CA ASP A 438 -21.51 11.63 -2.04
C ASP A 438 -20.76 11.07 -3.25
N ALA A 439 -21.07 9.82 -3.59
CA ALA A 439 -20.45 9.12 -4.71
C ALA A 439 -20.87 9.70 -6.07
N SER A 440 -22.03 10.38 -6.15
CA SER A 440 -22.53 10.99 -7.39
C SER A 440 -21.66 12.14 -7.91
N ALA A 441 -20.77 12.65 -7.06
CA ALA A 441 -19.80 13.67 -7.41
C ALA A 441 -18.66 13.13 -8.29
N GLY A 442 -18.29 11.86 -8.13
CA GLY A 442 -17.19 11.22 -8.83
C GLY A 442 -17.54 10.79 -10.24
N LEU A 443 -16.52 10.41 -11.02
CA LEU A 443 -16.65 10.07 -12.43
C LEU A 443 -17.49 8.80 -12.70
N LEU A 444 -17.39 7.81 -11.82
CA LEU A 444 -17.96 6.47 -12.01
C LEU A 444 -18.98 6.09 -10.92
N PRO A 445 -20.02 6.90 -10.65
CA PRO A 445 -20.88 6.70 -9.50
C PRO A 445 -21.64 5.36 -9.53
N ASP A 446 -21.94 4.82 -10.71
CA ASP A 446 -22.64 3.54 -10.85
C ASP A 446 -21.69 2.32 -10.80
N THR A 447 -20.37 2.50 -10.86
CA THR A 447 -19.39 1.39 -10.86
C THR A 447 -18.28 1.53 -9.82
N THR A 448 -18.38 2.50 -8.89
CA THR A 448 -17.51 2.63 -7.71
C THR A 448 -18.19 2.06 -6.45
N PHE A 449 -17.51 1.10 -5.81
CA PHE A 449 -17.88 0.52 -4.52
C PHE A 449 -17.05 1.14 -3.40
N TYR A 450 -17.65 1.40 -2.25
CA TYR A 450 -17.05 2.11 -1.12
C TYR A 450 -17.03 1.27 0.14
N PHE A 451 -15.90 1.24 0.83
CA PHE A 451 -15.69 0.49 2.08
C PHE A 451 -15.46 1.44 3.25
N GLU A 452 -16.44 1.50 4.16
CA GLU A 452 -16.43 2.37 5.34
C GLU A 452 -15.48 1.84 6.42
N GLY A 453 -14.59 2.70 6.93
CA GLY A 453 -13.71 2.37 8.05
C GLY A 453 -12.64 1.33 7.72
N GLN A 454 -12.34 1.15 6.44
CA GLN A 454 -11.26 0.27 5.98
C GLN A 454 -9.93 1.04 5.95
N ARG A 455 -8.86 0.37 6.37
CA ARG A 455 -7.48 0.88 6.32
C ARG A 455 -6.76 0.29 5.10
N HIS A 456 -6.05 1.14 4.35
CA HIS A 456 -5.39 0.83 3.08
C HIS A 456 -4.40 -0.35 3.15
N ASP A 457 -3.61 -0.44 4.23
CA ASP A 457 -2.65 -1.53 4.41
C ASP A 457 -3.32 -2.83 4.93
N LEU A 458 -4.62 -2.79 5.20
CA LEU A 458 -5.44 -3.93 5.61
C LEU A 458 -6.42 -4.39 4.52
N THR A 459 -6.43 -3.77 3.33
CA THR A 459 -7.29 -4.14 2.19
C THR A 459 -7.18 -5.63 1.85
N GLN A 460 -5.96 -6.18 1.86
CA GLN A 460 -5.67 -7.60 1.63
C GLN A 460 -6.24 -8.57 2.68
N HIS A 461 -6.75 -8.03 3.78
CA HIS A 461 -7.43 -8.76 4.84
C HIS A 461 -8.93 -8.48 4.89
N ASN A 462 -9.47 -7.70 3.95
CA ASN A 462 -10.91 -7.56 3.77
C ASN A 462 -11.41 -8.60 2.76
N SER A 463 -12.14 -9.58 3.28
CA SER A 463 -12.68 -10.67 2.47
C SER A 463 -13.76 -10.25 1.48
N ILE A 464 -14.44 -9.12 1.70
CA ILE A 464 -15.47 -8.64 0.77
C ILE A 464 -14.80 -8.04 -0.46
N ILE A 465 -13.78 -7.19 -0.27
CA ILE A 465 -13.00 -6.59 -1.35
C ILE A 465 -12.43 -7.69 -2.25
N LEU A 466 -11.79 -8.70 -1.64
CA LEU A 466 -11.23 -9.83 -2.40
C LEU A 466 -12.31 -10.60 -3.15
N LYS A 467 -13.44 -10.94 -2.54
CA LYS A 467 -14.54 -11.64 -3.24
C LYS A 467 -15.14 -10.80 -4.37
N LEU A 468 -15.32 -9.49 -4.16
CA LEU A 468 -15.85 -8.58 -5.17
C LEU A 468 -14.90 -8.50 -6.36
N ALA A 469 -13.61 -8.25 -6.13
CA ALA A 469 -12.60 -8.21 -7.18
C ALA A 469 -12.55 -9.54 -7.94
N MET A 470 -12.57 -10.69 -7.24
CA MET A 470 -12.59 -12.01 -7.86
C MET A 470 -13.87 -12.27 -8.67
N ARG A 471 -15.02 -11.73 -8.26
CA ARG A 471 -16.27 -11.84 -9.03
C ARG A 471 -16.22 -10.97 -10.28
N LEU A 472 -15.76 -9.73 -10.16
CA LEU A 472 -15.63 -8.79 -11.27
C LEU A 472 -14.69 -9.31 -12.38
N ILE A 473 -13.63 -10.05 -12.04
CA ILE A 473 -12.73 -10.65 -13.06
C ILE A 473 -13.25 -11.96 -13.65
N ALA A 474 -14.14 -12.67 -12.95
CA ALA A 474 -14.55 -14.02 -13.34
C ALA A 474 -15.69 -14.03 -14.36
N ASP A 475 -16.61 -13.07 -14.29
CA ASP A 475 -17.76 -12.97 -15.18
C ASP A 475 -18.27 -11.53 -15.31
N ASP A 476 -19.25 -11.32 -16.19
CA ASP A 476 -19.88 -10.02 -16.47
C ASP A 476 -21.24 -9.85 -15.73
N GLU A 477 -21.52 -10.62 -14.67
CA GLU A 477 -22.82 -10.56 -13.99
C GLU A 477 -23.01 -9.30 -13.13
N ILE A 478 -21.93 -8.76 -12.55
CA ILE A 478 -21.95 -7.46 -11.87
C ILE A 478 -21.62 -6.39 -12.91
N THR A 479 -22.62 -5.63 -13.33
CA THR A 479 -22.44 -4.53 -14.29
C THR A 479 -22.36 -3.16 -13.63
N ASP A 480 -22.93 -3.01 -12.45
CA ASP A 480 -22.99 -1.79 -11.64
C ASP A 480 -23.23 -2.10 -10.15
N VAL A 481 -23.26 -1.06 -9.33
CA VAL A 481 -23.51 -1.14 -7.87
C VAL A 481 -24.93 -1.57 -7.47
N TYR A 482 -25.84 -1.74 -8.44
CA TYR A 482 -27.23 -2.19 -8.24
C TYR A 482 -27.47 -3.62 -8.72
N SER A 483 -26.47 -4.22 -9.39
CA SER A 483 -26.57 -5.53 -10.03
C SER A 483 -26.69 -6.68 -9.04
N SER A 484 -26.14 -6.54 -7.83
CA SER A 484 -26.15 -7.60 -6.81
C SER A 484 -26.46 -7.06 -5.42
N PRO A 485 -27.47 -7.61 -4.71
CA PRO A 485 -27.74 -7.26 -3.32
C PRO A 485 -26.64 -7.74 -2.36
N GLU A 486 -25.75 -8.65 -2.78
CA GLU A 486 -24.62 -9.11 -1.96
C GLU A 486 -23.43 -8.13 -1.98
N PHE A 487 -23.39 -7.26 -2.98
CA PHE A 487 -22.36 -6.23 -3.16
C PHE A 487 -23.04 -4.89 -3.46
N PRO A 488 -23.72 -4.26 -2.48
CA PRO A 488 -24.22 -2.91 -2.63
C PRO A 488 -23.07 -1.90 -2.76
N GLN A 489 -23.40 -0.68 -3.21
CA GLN A 489 -22.43 0.42 -3.34
C GLN A 489 -21.60 0.69 -2.08
N PHE A 490 -22.22 0.64 -0.89
CA PHE A 490 -21.57 0.95 0.38
C PHE A 490 -21.50 -0.30 1.25
N LEU A 491 -20.29 -0.68 1.61
CA LEU A 491 -19.94 -1.88 2.36
C LEU A 491 -19.09 -1.51 3.58
N SER A 492 -19.01 -2.43 4.55
CA SER A 492 -18.18 -2.23 5.74
C SER A 492 -16.74 -2.68 5.48
N GLY A 493 -15.79 -1.87 5.93
CA GLY A 493 -14.43 -2.29 6.20
C GLY A 493 -14.39 -3.39 7.26
N ARG A 494 -13.47 -4.34 7.11
CA ARG A 494 -13.24 -5.43 8.06
C ARG A 494 -11.87 -6.07 7.85
N ASN A 495 -11.28 -6.56 8.93
CA ASN A 495 -10.05 -7.35 8.90
C ASN A 495 -10.37 -8.77 9.39
N VAL A 496 -10.21 -9.77 8.51
CA VAL A 496 -10.53 -11.16 8.83
C VAL A 496 -9.30 -12.03 9.08
N GLN A 497 -8.08 -11.48 9.02
CA GLN A 497 -6.85 -12.27 9.03
C GLN A 497 -6.75 -13.16 10.27
N GLU A 498 -7.06 -12.59 11.43
CA GLU A 498 -6.95 -13.29 12.69
C GLU A 498 -8.10 -14.28 12.91
N LEU A 499 -9.33 -13.90 12.54
CA LEU A 499 -10.47 -14.82 12.50
C LEU A 499 -10.18 -16.06 11.64
N LEU A 500 -9.51 -15.90 10.50
CA LEU A 500 -9.10 -17.01 9.63
C LEU A 500 -8.08 -17.92 10.33
N THR A 501 -7.04 -17.37 10.97
CA THR A 501 -6.05 -18.14 11.74
C THR A 501 -6.70 -18.98 12.84
N LEU A 502 -7.62 -18.37 13.60
CA LEU A 502 -8.37 -19.06 14.65
C LEU A 502 -9.28 -20.15 14.06
N LEU A 503 -9.92 -19.88 12.93
CA LEU A 503 -10.79 -20.83 12.25
C LEU A 503 -10.00 -22.04 11.71
N ASP A 504 -8.80 -21.84 11.18
CA ASP A 504 -7.92 -22.94 10.75
C ASP A 504 -7.48 -23.80 11.94
N THR A 505 -7.19 -23.17 13.08
CA THR A 505 -6.91 -23.89 14.33
C THR A 505 -8.12 -24.72 14.77
N ALA A 506 -9.32 -24.16 14.74
CA ALA A 506 -10.55 -24.87 15.08
C ALA A 506 -10.81 -26.05 14.13
N LYS A 507 -10.63 -25.86 12.82
CA LYS A 507 -10.75 -26.92 11.80
C LYS A 507 -9.74 -28.04 12.02
N ALA A 508 -8.50 -27.72 12.39
CA ALA A 508 -7.49 -28.73 12.72
C ALA A 508 -7.91 -29.57 13.94
N LEU A 509 -8.40 -28.94 15.01
CA LEU A 509 -8.92 -29.67 16.18
C LEU A 509 -10.12 -30.57 15.83
N GLN A 510 -11.02 -30.11 14.95
CA GLN A 510 -12.15 -30.90 14.46
C GLN A 510 -11.67 -32.14 13.71
N ALA A 511 -10.72 -31.98 12.78
CA ALA A 511 -10.14 -33.09 12.02
C ALA A 511 -9.42 -34.11 12.91
N GLU A 512 -8.80 -33.65 13.99
CA GLU A 512 -8.12 -34.51 14.98
C GLU A 512 -9.08 -35.14 16.01
N GLY A 513 -10.37 -34.81 15.99
CA GLY A 513 -11.34 -35.27 17.00
C GLY A 513 -11.09 -34.70 18.40
N LYS A 514 -10.39 -33.56 18.49
CA LYS A 514 -10.05 -32.84 19.72
C LYS A 514 -10.90 -31.59 19.96
N SER A 515 -11.80 -31.26 19.03
CA SER A 515 -12.76 -30.16 19.19
C SER A 515 -13.84 -30.49 20.22
N ASN A 516 -14.51 -29.45 20.71
CA ASN A 516 -15.68 -29.55 21.58
C ASN A 516 -16.85 -28.70 21.00
N ALA A 517 -18.06 -28.91 21.53
CA ALA A 517 -19.26 -28.27 21.01
C ALA A 517 -19.20 -26.72 20.99
N SER A 518 -18.47 -26.09 21.92
CA SER A 518 -18.32 -24.64 21.95
C SER A 518 -17.40 -24.15 20.84
N ILE A 519 -16.30 -24.84 20.58
CA ILE A 519 -15.40 -24.55 19.44
C ILE A 519 -16.16 -24.74 18.12
N ASP A 520 -16.92 -25.83 18.00
CA ASP A 520 -17.67 -26.13 16.78
C ASP A 520 -18.73 -25.07 16.49
N ALA A 521 -19.46 -24.62 17.50
CA ALA A 521 -20.44 -23.54 17.37
C ALA A 521 -19.77 -22.21 17.00
N ALA A 522 -18.71 -21.82 17.70
CA ALA A 522 -17.99 -20.57 17.41
C ALA A 522 -17.33 -20.58 16.02
N ALA A 523 -16.82 -21.72 15.57
CA ALA A 523 -16.28 -21.89 14.22
C ALA A 523 -17.37 -21.80 13.15
N ALA A 524 -18.58 -22.30 13.42
CA ALA A 524 -19.71 -22.17 12.52
C ALA A 524 -20.18 -20.71 12.40
N ASP A 525 -20.25 -19.97 13.53
CA ASP A 525 -20.58 -18.55 13.54
C ASP A 525 -19.51 -17.72 12.81
N ALA A 526 -18.23 -18.02 13.04
CA ALA A 526 -17.11 -17.44 12.31
C ALA A 526 -17.20 -17.68 10.79
N GLN A 527 -17.55 -18.90 10.37
CA GLN A 527 -17.73 -19.19 8.95
C GLN A 527 -18.96 -18.47 8.37
N ALA A 528 -20.04 -18.34 9.14
CA ALA A 528 -21.24 -17.64 8.72
C ALA A 528 -20.98 -16.14 8.51
N VAL A 529 -20.27 -15.48 9.42
CA VAL A 529 -19.92 -14.05 9.28
C VAL A 529 -18.98 -13.83 8.09
N LEU A 530 -18.03 -14.74 7.85
CA LEU A 530 -17.15 -14.68 6.67
C LEU A 530 -17.92 -14.86 5.35
N ASN A 531 -18.98 -15.66 5.35
CA ASN A 531 -19.81 -15.90 4.17
C ASN A 531 -20.78 -14.75 3.89
N ASN A 532 -21.16 -13.98 4.92
CA ASN A 532 -22.00 -12.79 4.76
C ASN A 532 -21.17 -11.58 4.30
N ASN A 533 -21.38 -11.14 3.06
CA ASN A 533 -20.70 -9.97 2.53
C ASN A 533 -21.24 -8.64 3.10
N LEU A 534 -22.39 -8.66 3.80
CA LEU A 534 -22.97 -7.51 4.48
C LEU A 534 -22.59 -7.43 5.96
N ALA A 535 -21.84 -8.41 6.48
CA ALA A 535 -21.42 -8.40 7.87
C ALA A 535 -20.35 -7.32 8.12
N THR A 536 -20.59 -6.54 9.16
CA THR A 536 -19.77 -5.41 9.62
C THR A 536 -18.43 -5.87 10.22
N GLY A 537 -17.48 -4.94 10.33
CA GLY A 537 -16.23 -5.16 11.06
C GLY A 537 -16.47 -5.59 12.51
N ASP A 538 -17.43 -4.96 13.20
CA ASP A 538 -17.78 -5.27 14.59
C ASP A 538 -18.30 -6.71 14.76
N GLU A 539 -19.09 -7.20 13.81
CA GLU A 539 -19.55 -8.60 13.81
C GLU A 539 -18.39 -9.58 13.64
N VAL A 540 -17.44 -9.27 12.76
CA VAL A 540 -16.21 -10.07 12.59
C VAL A 540 -15.40 -10.10 13.88
N THR A 541 -15.16 -8.94 14.50
CA THR A 541 -14.43 -8.84 15.77
C THR A 541 -15.12 -9.58 16.90
N ALA A 542 -16.46 -9.55 16.96
CA ALA A 542 -17.24 -10.29 17.94
C ALA A 542 -17.04 -11.81 17.79
N CYS A 543 -17.15 -12.33 16.56
CA CYS A 543 -16.91 -13.74 16.25
C CYS A 543 -15.47 -14.17 16.56
N GLU A 544 -14.49 -13.32 16.21
CA GLU A 544 -13.08 -13.57 16.51
C GLU A 544 -12.85 -13.74 18.02
N LYS A 545 -13.35 -12.79 18.81
CA LYS A 545 -13.23 -12.84 20.27
C LYS A 545 -13.85 -14.11 20.85
N THR A 546 -15.07 -14.46 20.43
CA THR A 546 -15.75 -15.67 20.91
C THR A 546 -14.98 -16.94 20.55
N LEU A 547 -14.48 -17.04 19.31
CA LEU A 547 -13.70 -18.20 18.88
C LEU A 547 -12.38 -18.31 19.64
N ARG A 548 -11.67 -17.19 19.81
CA ARG A 548 -10.43 -17.12 20.61
C ARG A 548 -10.67 -17.61 22.03
N GLU A 549 -11.69 -17.08 22.71
CA GLU A 549 -12.05 -17.49 24.07
C GLU A 549 -12.32 -19.00 24.17
N CYS A 550 -13.01 -19.59 23.19
CA CYS A 550 -13.25 -21.03 23.15
C CYS A 550 -11.96 -21.84 23.00
N LEU A 551 -11.06 -21.42 22.11
CA LEU A 551 -9.79 -22.11 21.86
C LEU A 551 -8.81 -21.98 23.04
N VAL A 552 -8.73 -20.80 23.67
CA VAL A 552 -7.93 -20.57 24.89
C VAL A 552 -8.43 -21.46 26.02
N ASN A 553 -9.74 -21.54 26.24
CA ASN A 553 -10.33 -22.40 27.28
C ASN A 553 -10.04 -23.89 27.03
N ALA A 554 -9.82 -24.29 25.78
CA ALA A 554 -9.42 -25.64 25.41
C ALA A 554 -7.90 -25.88 25.44
N GLY A 555 -7.09 -24.85 25.73
CA GLY A 555 -5.63 -24.91 25.71
C GLY A 555 -5.04 -25.08 24.31
N ALA A 556 -5.79 -24.72 23.27
CA ALA A 556 -5.37 -24.83 21.87
C ALA A 556 -4.60 -23.61 21.36
N THR A 557 -4.76 -22.46 22.02
CA THR A 557 -3.96 -21.25 21.79
C THR A 557 -3.52 -20.71 23.15
N GLU A 558 -2.40 -19.98 23.18
CA GLU A 558 -1.99 -19.26 24.38
C GLU A 558 -2.77 -17.93 24.50
N ASN A 559 -2.91 -17.43 25.73
CA ASN A 559 -3.18 -16.00 25.93
C ASN A 559 -1.95 -15.24 25.44
N GLU A 560 -2.13 -14.23 24.59
CA GLU A 560 -1.02 -13.48 24.03
C GLU A 560 -0.22 -12.76 25.14
N LYS A 561 0.91 -13.37 25.53
CA LYS A 561 1.82 -12.78 26.52
C LYS A 561 2.35 -11.42 26.05
N ALA A 562 2.52 -11.26 24.73
CA ALA A 562 2.94 -10.01 24.09
C ALA A 562 1.90 -8.89 24.23
N GLU A 563 0.59 -9.19 24.12
CA GLU A 563 -0.48 -8.19 24.36
C GLU A 563 -0.45 -7.66 25.78
N LYS A 564 -0.13 -8.51 26.77
CA LYS A 564 -0.10 -8.10 28.17
C LYS A 564 1.07 -7.16 28.48
N ASP A 565 2.23 -7.40 27.87
CA ASP A 565 3.40 -6.54 27.98
C ASP A 565 3.18 -5.22 27.22
N ALA A 566 2.64 -5.27 26.00
CA ALA A 566 2.26 -4.10 25.22
C ALA A 566 1.18 -3.25 25.90
N ALA A 567 0.14 -3.87 26.49
CA ALA A 567 -0.89 -3.17 27.25
C ALA A 567 -0.32 -2.50 28.51
N THR A 568 0.65 -3.15 29.18
CA THR A 568 1.34 -2.56 30.32
C THR A 568 2.15 -1.33 29.89
N LEU A 569 2.92 -1.44 28.80
CA LEU A 569 3.67 -0.32 28.22
C LEU A 569 2.74 0.80 27.77
N LYS A 570 1.61 0.49 27.14
CA LYS A 570 0.58 1.46 26.74
C LYS A 570 0.03 2.23 27.94
N ASN A 571 -0.26 1.55 29.06
CA ASN A 571 -0.72 2.20 30.29
C ASN A 571 0.35 3.09 30.91
N ILE A 572 1.62 2.65 30.92
CA ILE A 572 2.76 3.47 31.36
C ILE A 572 2.89 4.70 30.48
N SER A 573 2.78 4.51 29.18
CA SER A 573 2.79 5.57 28.17
C SER A 573 1.70 6.59 28.50
N ALA A 574 0.42 6.20 28.50
CA ALA A 574 -0.69 7.09 28.81
C ALA A 574 -0.49 7.87 30.12
N TYR A 575 -0.07 7.18 31.19
CA TYR A 575 0.22 7.81 32.48
C TYR A 575 1.33 8.88 32.39
N LEU A 576 2.43 8.59 31.69
CA LEU A 576 3.53 9.54 31.52
C LEU A 576 3.06 10.79 30.77
N TYR A 577 2.24 10.64 29.74
CA TYR A 577 1.68 11.78 29.00
C TYR A 577 0.75 12.63 29.85
N GLU A 578 -0.23 12.01 30.51
CA GLU A 578 -1.20 12.73 31.35
C GLU A 578 -0.55 13.56 32.45
N ASN A 579 0.58 13.08 33.01
CA ASN A 579 1.22 13.70 34.16
C ASN A 579 2.40 14.60 33.81
N TYR A 580 3.08 14.35 32.68
CA TYR A 580 4.34 15.03 32.35
C TYR A 580 4.41 15.55 30.91
N GLY A 581 3.44 15.29 30.04
CA GLY A 581 3.43 15.74 28.65
C GLY A 581 4.65 15.25 27.86
N THR A 582 5.24 16.14 27.06
CA THR A 582 6.47 15.89 26.26
C THR A 582 7.75 16.29 26.99
N ASN A 583 7.66 16.59 28.29
CA ASN A 583 8.79 17.16 29.03
C ASN A 583 9.81 16.07 29.41
N GLY A 584 11.08 16.34 29.11
CA GLY A 584 12.17 15.40 29.34
C GLY A 584 12.52 15.17 30.82
N PHE A 585 13.41 14.20 31.07
CA PHE A 585 13.72 13.70 32.43
C PHE A 585 14.20 14.80 33.40
N SER A 586 14.92 15.81 32.92
CA SER A 586 15.39 16.92 33.76
C SER A 586 14.25 17.80 34.29
N GLU A 587 13.10 17.80 33.61
CA GLU A 587 11.97 18.67 33.91
C GLU A 587 10.87 17.96 34.71
N MET A 588 10.78 16.63 34.61
CA MET A 588 9.82 15.84 35.40
C MET A 588 9.87 16.09 36.91
N PRO A 589 11.05 16.21 37.58
CA PRO A 589 11.10 16.53 39.01
C PRO A 589 10.53 17.92 39.33
N LEU A 590 10.74 18.89 38.44
CA LEU A 590 10.22 20.26 38.56
C LEU A 590 8.70 20.31 38.37
N LEU A 591 8.18 19.53 37.42
CA LEU A 591 6.75 19.39 37.16
C LEU A 591 6.04 18.62 38.28
N PHE A 592 6.67 17.58 38.82
CA PHE A 592 6.17 16.88 40.00
C PHE A 592 6.00 17.85 41.18
N ILE A 593 7.00 18.71 41.43
CA ILE A 593 6.92 19.75 42.46
C ILE A 593 5.81 20.76 42.14
N LYS A 594 5.68 21.23 40.89
CA LYS A 594 4.62 22.17 40.49
C LYS A 594 3.22 21.56 40.64
N SER A 595 3.03 20.31 40.23
CA SER A 595 1.76 19.56 40.36
C SER A 595 1.40 19.33 41.82
N LEU A 596 2.38 18.98 42.67
CA LEU A 596 2.20 18.85 44.11
C LEU A 596 1.80 20.19 44.75
N ILE A 597 2.45 21.29 44.37
CA ILE A 597 2.12 22.64 44.83
C ILE A 597 0.71 23.04 44.37
N ALA A 598 0.34 22.78 43.11
CA ALA A 598 -1.00 23.07 42.60
C ALA A 598 -2.10 22.27 43.32
N LYS A 599 -1.88 20.97 43.57
CA LYS A 599 -2.79 20.14 44.38
C LYS A 599 -2.90 20.66 45.81
N LEU A 600 -1.79 21.01 46.45
CA LEU A 600 -1.80 21.61 47.80
C LEU A 600 -2.56 22.94 47.81
N LEU A 601 -2.37 23.81 46.83
CA LEU A 601 -3.08 25.09 46.70
C LEU A 601 -4.58 24.91 46.44
N SER A 602 -4.99 23.89 45.68
CA SER A 602 -6.41 23.55 45.46
C SER A 602 -7.13 23.11 46.74
N VAL A 603 -6.41 22.53 47.70
CA VAL A 603 -6.94 22.17 49.03
C VAL A 603 -7.12 23.39 49.94
N PHE A 604 -6.38 24.48 49.69
CA PHE A 604 -6.50 25.74 50.45
C PHE A 604 -7.45 26.77 49.81
N THR A 605 -7.97 26.49 48.61
CA THR A 605 -8.88 27.38 47.86
C THR A 605 -10.29 26.79 47.66
N GLY A 606 -10.55 25.61 48.24
CA GLY A 606 -11.88 24.97 48.33
C GLY A 606 -12.57 25.20 49.66
#